data_AF-A0A318KX56-F1
#
_entry.id   AF-A0A318KX56-F1
#
_cell.length_a   1.000
_cell.length_b   1.000
_cell.length_c   1.000
_cell.angle_alpha   90.00
_cell.angle_beta   90.00
_cell.angle_gamma   90.00
#
_symmetry.space_group_name_H-M   'P 1'
#
loop_
_entity.id
_entity.type
_entity.pdbx_description
1 polymer ?
#
loop_
_entity_poly.entity_id
_entity_poly.type
_entity_poly.pdbx_seq_one_letter_code
_entity_poly.pdbx_strand_id
1 'polypeptide(L)'
;MKNLVKFRSVLNGYCKEEVDTYIDQLRNEIKNEQLAVSRLLLQTQKQSERIIAEAESKAQDIIRDAELKHQKLEQSANQAKDQLISEMREDFVELLEMTKQLRKIVLDSQQNFDRSTACVLSALPGEENVDAAIEKIMQMYQVMETSPKLHTDPKTIIQTMNTVPIHQEAERMQETLKVKEPSVTVENIEDLMNSINAQRRG
;
A
#
# COMPACT_ATOMS: atom_id res chain seq x y z
N MET A 1 59.08 -86.17 47.48
CA MET A 1 58.51 -84.83 47.26
C MET A 1 57.41 -84.97 46.23
N LYS A 2 56.14 -84.78 46.61
CA LYS A 2 55.00 -84.85 45.68
C LYS A 2 54.78 -83.44 45.10
N ASN A 3 55.06 -83.26 43.81
CA ASN A 3 54.75 -82.05 43.07
C ASN A 3 53.24 -81.92 42.96
N LEU A 4 52.66 -81.04 43.79
CA LEU A 4 51.25 -80.66 43.68
C LEU A 4 51.12 -79.74 42.46
N VAL A 5 50.88 -80.34 41.29
CA VAL A 5 50.55 -79.59 40.08
C VAL A 5 49.17 -78.97 40.30
N LYS A 6 49.12 -77.63 40.45
CA LYS A 6 47.85 -76.88 40.49
C LYS A 6 47.18 -77.03 39.13
N PHE A 7 46.16 -77.88 39.04
CA PHE A 7 45.30 -77.93 37.86
C PHE A 7 44.55 -76.61 37.73
N ARG A 8 44.86 -75.84 36.67
CA ARG A 8 44.09 -74.66 36.29
C ARG A 8 42.72 -75.17 35.85
N SER A 9 41.66 -74.74 36.52
CA SER A 9 40.29 -75.10 36.11
C SER A 9 40.00 -74.41 34.77
N VAL A 10 39.78 -75.22 33.74
CA VAL A 10 39.46 -74.80 32.39
C VAL A 10 38.03 -75.23 32.11
N LEU A 11 37.13 -74.28 31.83
CA LEU A 11 35.77 -74.56 31.37
C LEU A 11 35.73 -74.26 29.88
N ASN A 12 35.37 -75.23 29.04
CA ASN A 12 35.30 -75.08 27.57
C ASN A 12 36.57 -74.55 26.89
N GLY A 13 37.77 -74.91 27.38
CA GLY A 13 39.04 -74.56 26.75
C GLY A 13 39.62 -73.19 27.15
N TYR A 14 38.88 -72.36 27.91
CA TYR A 14 39.36 -71.07 28.42
C TYR A 14 39.60 -71.13 29.93
N CYS A 15 40.65 -70.48 30.40
CA CYS A 15 40.85 -70.30 31.84
C CYS A 15 40.08 -69.06 32.33
N LYS A 16 39.65 -69.09 33.59
CA LYS A 16 38.91 -67.98 34.22
C LYS A 16 39.62 -66.62 34.06
N GLU A 17 40.95 -66.61 34.18
CA GLU A 17 41.76 -65.39 34.11
C GLU A 17 41.74 -64.74 32.72
N GLU A 18 41.68 -65.53 31.65
CA GLU A 18 41.54 -65.04 30.27
C GLU A 18 40.15 -64.43 30.04
N VAL A 19 39.10 -65.09 30.55
CA VAL A 19 37.72 -64.61 30.45
C VAL A 19 37.54 -63.30 31.23
N ASP A 20 38.04 -63.22 32.47
CA ASP A 20 37.97 -62.02 33.29
C ASP A 20 38.73 -60.85 32.63
N THR A 21 39.91 -61.11 32.04
CA THR A 21 40.68 -60.09 31.29
C THR A 21 39.90 -59.57 30.09
N TYR A 22 39.24 -60.45 29.33
CA TYR A 22 38.43 -60.06 28.18
C TYR A 22 37.19 -59.25 28.60
N ILE A 23 36.53 -59.65 29.69
CA ILE A 23 35.40 -58.89 30.26
C ILE A 23 35.85 -57.48 30.68
N ASP A 24 37.02 -57.36 31.29
CA ASP A 24 37.55 -56.05 31.71
C ASP A 24 37.97 -55.18 30.51
N GLN A 25 38.49 -55.77 29.44
CA GLN A 25 38.72 -55.06 28.17
C GLN A 25 37.42 -54.53 27.58
N LEU A 26 36.38 -55.38 27.46
CA LEU A 26 35.06 -54.97 26.98
C LEU A 26 34.45 -53.85 27.83
N ARG A 27 34.56 -53.93 29.16
CA ARG A 27 34.07 -52.88 30.07
C ARG A 27 34.78 -51.54 29.82
N ASN A 28 36.09 -51.58 29.58
CA ASN A 28 36.87 -50.38 29.28
C ASN A 28 36.50 -49.79 27.90
N GLU A 29 36.32 -50.64 26.88
CA GLU A 29 35.86 -50.21 25.56
C GLU A 29 34.47 -49.54 25.63
N ILE A 30 33.51 -50.18 26.30
CA ILE A 30 32.17 -49.62 26.50
C ILE A 30 32.24 -48.25 27.19
N LYS A 31 33.06 -48.12 28.24
CA LYS A 31 33.22 -46.85 28.95
C LYS A 31 33.82 -45.76 28.06
N ASN A 32 34.80 -46.12 27.22
CA ASN A 32 35.43 -45.19 26.28
C ASN A 32 34.45 -44.74 25.20
N GLU A 33 33.65 -45.66 24.64
CA GLU A 33 32.60 -45.35 23.67
C GLU A 33 31.52 -44.45 24.27
N GLN A 34 31.04 -44.75 25.48
CA GLN A 34 30.09 -43.89 26.19
C GLN A 34 30.63 -42.47 26.40
N LEU A 35 31.93 -42.34 26.73
CA LEU A 35 32.58 -41.04 26.87
C LEU A 35 32.68 -40.32 25.52
N ALA A 36 33.00 -41.02 24.43
CA ALA A 36 33.06 -40.47 23.09
C ALA A 36 31.69 -39.97 22.62
N VAL A 37 30.64 -40.75 22.84
CA VAL A 37 29.24 -40.38 22.55
C VAL A 37 28.83 -39.15 23.36
N SER A 38 29.15 -39.10 24.66
CA SER A 38 28.84 -37.96 25.52
C SER A 38 29.54 -36.67 25.05
N ARG A 39 30.80 -36.77 24.61
CA ARG A 39 31.55 -35.63 24.06
C ARG A 39 30.94 -35.15 22.74
N LEU A 40 30.56 -36.07 21.87
CA LEU A 40 29.91 -35.74 20.60
C LEU A 40 28.57 -35.04 20.82
N LEU A 41 27.73 -35.56 21.73
CA LEU A 41 26.45 -34.94 22.11
C LEU A 41 26.65 -33.51 22.61
N LEU A 42 27.61 -33.29 23.52
CA LEU A 42 27.89 -31.95 24.05
C LEU A 42 28.38 -31.00 22.96
N GLN A 43 29.21 -31.47 22.03
CA GLN A 43 29.69 -30.67 20.90
C GLN A 43 28.54 -30.30 19.97
N THR A 44 27.70 -31.27 19.61
CA THR A 44 26.52 -31.06 18.76
C THR A 44 25.53 -30.09 19.40
N GLN A 45 25.30 -30.20 20.71
CA GLN A 45 24.43 -29.27 21.44
C GLN A 45 24.98 -27.84 21.39
N LYS A 46 26.27 -27.64 21.68
CA LYS A 46 26.90 -26.31 21.59
C LYS A 46 26.84 -25.72 20.18
N GLN A 47 26.99 -26.56 19.15
CA GLN A 47 26.88 -26.13 17.77
C GLN A 47 25.44 -25.76 17.41
N SER A 48 24.45 -26.53 17.87
CA SER A 48 23.03 -26.23 17.70
C SER A 48 22.65 -24.90 18.35
N GLU A 49 23.07 -24.66 19.60
CA GLU A 49 22.82 -23.39 20.31
C GLU A 49 23.39 -22.18 19.56
N ARG A 50 24.60 -22.31 18.96
CA ARG A 50 25.18 -21.25 18.13
C ARG A 50 24.37 -20.97 16.87
N ILE A 51 23.92 -22.02 16.18
CA ILE A 51 23.10 -21.87 14.97
C ILE A 51 21.78 -21.19 15.31
N ILE A 52 21.14 -21.58 16.43
CA ILE A 52 19.90 -20.96 16.89
C ILE A 52 20.13 -19.47 17.19
N ALA A 53 21.15 -19.13 17.97
CA ALA A 53 21.44 -17.73 18.31
C ALA A 53 21.74 -16.88 17.05
N GLU A 54 22.47 -17.43 16.08
CA GLU A 54 22.73 -16.74 14.81
C GLU A 54 21.45 -16.55 13.99
N ALA A 55 20.59 -17.56 13.92
CA ALA A 55 19.30 -17.48 13.23
C ALA A 55 18.37 -16.45 13.88
N GLU A 56 18.30 -16.43 15.21
CA GLU A 56 17.51 -15.46 15.97
C GLU A 56 18.02 -14.03 15.76
N SER A 57 19.34 -13.82 15.77
CA SER A 57 19.94 -12.51 15.47
C SER A 57 19.56 -12.04 14.06
N LYS A 58 19.71 -12.90 13.04
CA LYS A 58 19.35 -12.55 11.67
C LYS A 58 17.85 -12.28 11.52
N ALA A 59 17.00 -13.05 12.18
CA ALA A 59 15.56 -12.82 12.17
C ALA A 59 15.19 -11.46 12.79
N GLN A 60 15.82 -11.10 13.91
CA GLN A 60 15.62 -9.79 14.54
C GLN A 60 16.07 -8.63 13.64
N ASP A 61 17.19 -8.78 12.93
CA ASP A 61 17.66 -7.76 11.99
C ASP A 61 16.69 -7.58 10.81
N ILE A 62 16.18 -8.68 10.25
CA ILE A 62 15.17 -8.65 9.18
C ILE A 62 13.88 -7.97 9.65
N ILE A 63 13.40 -8.32 10.85
CA ILE A 63 12.20 -7.71 11.44
C ILE A 63 12.39 -6.21 11.62
N ARG A 64 13.53 -5.79 12.20
CA ARG A 64 13.85 -4.37 12.41
C ARG A 64 13.89 -3.60 11.09
N ASP A 65 14.51 -4.16 10.06
CA ASP A 65 14.58 -3.55 8.74
C ASP A 65 13.19 -3.44 8.08
N ALA A 66 12.34 -4.45 8.27
CA ALA A 66 10.98 -4.45 7.78
C ALA A 66 10.12 -3.38 8.47
N GLU A 67 10.21 -3.26 9.80
CA GLU A 67 9.53 -2.23 10.59
C GLU A 67 9.94 -0.83 10.17
N LEU A 68 11.25 -0.59 9.98
CA LEU A 68 11.76 0.70 9.55
C LEU A 68 11.31 1.07 8.13
N LYS A 69 11.23 0.09 7.22
CA LYS A 69 10.65 0.30 5.88
C LYS A 69 9.16 0.60 5.95
N HIS A 70 8.42 -0.11 6.80
CA HIS A 70 7.00 0.10 7.00
C HIS A 70 6.70 1.51 7.50
N GLN A 71 7.43 1.98 8.52
CA GLN A 71 7.30 3.34 9.05
C GLN A 71 7.57 4.41 7.99
N LYS A 72 8.61 4.22 7.16
CA LYS A 72 8.90 5.15 6.05
C LYS A 72 7.79 5.19 5.01
N LEU A 73 7.23 4.02 4.66
CA LEU A 73 6.12 3.93 3.71
C LEU A 73 4.87 4.60 4.28
N GLU A 74 4.54 4.35 5.54
CA GLU A 74 3.39 4.98 6.21
C GLU A 74 3.55 6.51 6.26
N GLN A 75 4.74 7.00 6.62
CA GLN A 75 5.04 8.42 6.62
C GLN A 75 4.91 9.03 5.21
N SER A 76 5.45 8.38 4.19
CA SER A 76 5.34 8.85 2.80
C SER A 76 3.89 8.84 2.30
N ALA A 77 3.10 7.84 2.66
CA ALA A 77 1.69 7.74 2.29
C ALA A 77 0.86 8.86 2.96
N ASN A 78 1.11 9.12 4.25
CA ASN A 78 0.46 10.22 4.96
C ASN A 78 0.83 11.58 4.37
N GLN A 79 2.11 11.80 4.03
CA GLN A 79 2.54 13.03 3.35
C GLN A 79 1.86 13.22 1.99
N ALA A 80 1.81 12.18 1.17
CA ALA A 80 1.14 12.24 -0.13
C ALA A 80 -0.36 12.52 0.01
N LYS A 81 -1.02 11.91 1.01
CA LYS A 81 -2.42 12.18 1.33
C LYS A 81 -2.64 13.64 1.74
N ASP A 82 -1.80 14.19 2.61
CA ASP A 82 -1.92 15.57 3.08
C ASP A 82 -1.67 16.58 1.95
N GLN A 83 -0.73 16.27 1.05
CA GLN A 83 -0.49 17.05 -0.18
C GLN A 83 -1.73 17.06 -1.07
N LEU A 84 -2.29 15.88 -1.39
CA LEU A 84 -3.50 15.77 -2.21
C LEU A 84 -4.69 16.52 -1.59
N ILE A 85 -4.89 16.42 -0.27
CA ILE A 85 -5.95 17.16 0.42
C ILE A 85 -5.73 18.67 0.29
N SER A 86 -4.49 19.13 0.32
CA SER A 86 -4.16 20.56 0.19
C SER A 86 -4.43 21.05 -1.24
N GLU A 87 -3.98 20.31 -2.25
CA GLU A 87 -4.26 20.58 -3.67
C GLU A 87 -5.77 20.63 -3.93
N MET A 88 -6.52 19.63 -3.48
CA MET A 88 -7.99 19.60 -3.64
C MET A 88 -8.68 20.78 -2.96
N ARG A 89 -8.14 21.28 -1.84
CA ARG A 89 -8.69 22.47 -1.17
C ARG A 89 -8.42 23.73 -1.97
N GLU A 90 -7.23 23.86 -2.54
CA GLU A 90 -6.88 24.99 -3.41
C GLU A 90 -7.79 25.02 -4.65
N ASP A 91 -7.90 23.89 -5.36
CA ASP A 91 -8.81 23.74 -6.51
C ASP A 91 -10.26 24.10 -6.16
N PHE A 92 -10.72 23.66 -4.99
CA PHE A 92 -12.07 23.95 -4.53
C PHE A 92 -12.28 25.45 -4.26
N VAL A 93 -11.28 26.13 -3.69
CA VAL A 93 -11.34 27.58 -3.47
C VAL A 93 -11.35 28.33 -4.79
N GLU A 94 -10.53 27.93 -5.76
CA GLU A 94 -10.53 28.52 -7.11
C GLU A 94 -11.89 28.36 -7.80
N LEU A 95 -12.47 27.15 -7.72
CA LEU A 95 -13.80 26.87 -8.27
C LEU A 95 -14.88 27.74 -7.63
N LEU A 96 -14.84 27.93 -6.31
CA LEU A 96 -15.77 28.82 -5.60
C LEU A 96 -15.62 30.27 -6.06
N GLU A 97 -14.40 30.73 -6.30
CA GLU A 97 -14.15 32.10 -6.76
C GLU A 97 -14.62 32.30 -8.20
N MET A 98 -14.35 31.36 -9.10
CA MET A 98 -14.90 31.37 -10.46
C MET A 98 -16.43 31.38 -10.45
N THR A 99 -17.05 30.59 -9.56
CA THR A 99 -18.50 30.55 -9.41
C THR A 99 -19.08 31.89 -8.94
N LYS A 100 -18.39 32.60 -8.02
CA LYS A 100 -18.80 33.96 -7.60
C LYS A 100 -18.71 34.96 -8.75
N GLN A 101 -17.63 34.90 -9.53
CA GLN A 101 -17.45 35.77 -10.71
C GLN A 101 -18.56 35.53 -11.74
N LEU A 102 -18.87 34.27 -12.04
CA LEU A 102 -19.96 33.92 -12.94
C LEU A 102 -21.31 34.43 -12.42
N ARG A 103 -21.59 34.26 -11.12
CA ARG A 103 -22.81 34.81 -10.51
C ARG A 103 -22.90 36.32 -10.70
N LYS A 104 -21.80 37.06 -10.51
CA LYS A 104 -21.77 38.51 -10.72
C LYS A 104 -22.09 38.86 -12.18
N ILE A 105 -21.46 38.18 -13.15
CA ILE A 105 -21.74 38.38 -14.58
C ILE A 105 -23.22 38.17 -14.90
N VAL A 106 -23.83 37.11 -14.35
CA VAL A 106 -25.26 36.84 -14.53
C VAL A 106 -26.10 37.97 -13.96
N LEU A 107 -25.83 38.42 -12.72
CA LEU A 107 -26.56 39.53 -12.11
C LEU A 107 -26.42 40.84 -12.89
N ASP A 108 -25.21 41.18 -13.32
CA ASP A 108 -24.94 42.39 -14.11
C ASP A 108 -25.64 42.32 -15.48
N SER A 109 -25.66 41.14 -16.12
CA SER A 109 -26.38 40.92 -17.38
C SER A 109 -27.89 41.06 -17.23
N GLN A 110 -28.46 40.54 -16.14
CA GLN A 110 -29.89 40.68 -15.84
C GLN A 110 -30.26 42.14 -15.61
N GLN A 111 -29.47 42.87 -14.83
CA GLN A 111 -29.70 44.30 -14.58
C GLN A 111 -29.61 45.13 -15.87
N ASN A 112 -28.64 44.82 -16.75
CA ASN A 112 -28.51 45.47 -18.05
C ASN A 112 -29.69 45.13 -18.97
N PHE A 113 -30.15 43.88 -18.97
CA PHE A 113 -31.34 43.46 -19.71
C PHE A 113 -32.57 44.22 -19.22
N ASP A 114 -32.85 44.21 -17.92
CA ASP A 114 -34.01 44.90 -17.32
C ASP A 114 -33.99 46.40 -17.64
N ARG A 115 -32.81 47.04 -17.58
CA ARG A 115 -32.65 48.45 -17.95
C ARG A 115 -32.90 48.69 -19.44
N SER A 116 -32.39 47.82 -20.30
CA SER A 116 -32.61 47.90 -21.74
C SER A 116 -34.10 47.73 -22.07
N THR A 117 -34.74 46.71 -21.49
CA THR A 117 -36.18 46.46 -21.64
C THR A 117 -37.00 47.62 -21.12
N ALA A 118 -36.69 48.19 -19.94
CA ALA A 118 -37.38 49.36 -19.42
C ALA A 118 -37.23 50.58 -20.33
N CYS A 119 -36.04 50.79 -20.92
CA CYS A 119 -35.80 51.85 -21.89
C CYS A 119 -36.68 51.67 -23.14
N VAL A 120 -36.69 50.47 -23.72
CA VAL A 120 -37.54 50.14 -24.89
C VAL A 120 -39.02 50.32 -24.54
N LEU A 121 -39.48 49.79 -23.41
CA LEU A 121 -40.88 49.92 -22.96
C LEU A 121 -41.27 51.38 -22.67
N SER A 122 -40.35 52.21 -22.16
CA SER A 122 -40.60 53.64 -21.93
C SER A 122 -40.59 54.48 -23.20
N ALA A 123 -39.87 54.03 -24.24
CA ALA A 123 -39.84 54.65 -25.55
C ALA A 123 -41.03 54.21 -26.42
N LEU A 124 -41.75 53.15 -26.02
CA LEU A 124 -42.97 52.76 -26.68
C LEU A 124 -44.08 53.74 -26.30
N PRO A 125 -44.67 54.46 -27.28
CA PRO A 125 -45.80 55.32 -27.00
C PRO A 125 -46.95 54.47 -26.44
N GLY A 126 -47.77 55.04 -25.56
CA GLY A 126 -49.02 54.43 -25.10
C GLY A 126 -50.00 54.32 -26.26
N GLU A 127 -49.74 53.41 -27.18
CA GLU A 127 -50.56 53.12 -28.34
C GLU A 127 -51.54 52.01 -27.98
N GLU A 128 -52.83 52.31 -28.10
CA GLU A 128 -53.93 51.37 -27.85
C GLU A 128 -54.02 50.28 -28.95
N ASN A 129 -53.27 50.45 -30.05
CA ASN A 129 -53.30 49.56 -31.21
C ASN A 129 -51.98 48.77 -31.34
N VAL A 130 -52.07 47.45 -31.16
CA VAL A 130 -50.94 46.51 -31.06
C VAL A 130 -50.11 46.45 -32.36
N ASP A 131 -50.75 46.55 -33.53
CA ASP A 131 -50.06 46.45 -34.82
C ASP A 131 -49.15 47.67 -35.10
N ALA A 132 -49.59 48.86 -34.70
CA ALA A 132 -48.81 50.10 -34.83
C ALA A 132 -47.60 50.12 -33.86
N ALA A 133 -47.77 49.57 -32.66
CA ALA A 133 -46.71 49.41 -31.69
C ALA A 133 -45.63 48.42 -32.20
N ILE A 134 -46.04 47.30 -32.80
CA ILE A 134 -45.11 46.31 -33.38
C ILE A 134 -44.30 46.91 -34.53
N GLU A 135 -44.93 47.67 -35.44
CA GLU A 135 -44.27 48.29 -36.58
C GLU A 135 -43.23 49.35 -36.14
N LYS A 136 -43.53 50.14 -35.09
CA LYS A 136 -42.58 51.07 -34.48
C LYS A 136 -41.44 50.41 -33.73
N ILE A 137 -41.68 49.29 -33.03
CA ILE A 137 -40.61 48.48 -32.41
C ILE A 137 -39.64 48.00 -33.50
N MET A 138 -40.17 47.48 -34.62
CA MET A 138 -39.34 47.03 -35.74
C MET A 138 -38.50 48.17 -36.33
N GLN A 139 -39.06 49.38 -36.47
CA GLN A 139 -38.31 50.55 -36.92
C GLN A 139 -37.23 51.01 -35.92
N MET A 140 -37.51 50.97 -34.61
CA MET A 140 -36.53 51.32 -33.58
C MET A 140 -35.32 50.37 -33.58
N TYR A 141 -35.55 49.07 -33.80
CA TYR A 141 -34.48 48.07 -33.90
C TYR A 141 -33.75 48.12 -35.25
N GLN A 142 -34.40 48.50 -36.35
CA GLN A 142 -33.73 48.66 -37.66
C GLN A 142 -32.73 49.82 -37.69
N VAL A 143 -32.89 50.85 -36.85
CA VAL A 143 -31.90 51.96 -36.76
C VAL A 143 -30.65 51.56 -35.95
N MET A 144 -30.72 50.50 -35.12
CA MET A 144 -29.58 49.99 -34.34
C MET A 144 -28.65 49.03 -35.09
N GLU A 145 -28.82 48.83 -36.41
CA GLU A 145 -27.83 48.09 -37.22
C GLU A 145 -26.52 48.87 -37.47
N THR A 146 -26.39 50.10 -36.97
CA THR A 146 -25.08 50.77 -36.86
C THR A 146 -24.42 50.46 -35.52
N SER A 147 -24.04 49.19 -35.36
CA SER A 147 -23.29 48.69 -34.20
C SER A 147 -21.98 49.48 -33.96
N PRO A 148 -21.68 49.91 -32.72
CA PRO A 148 -20.29 50.09 -32.34
C PRO A 148 -19.65 48.70 -32.28
N LYS A 149 -18.52 48.53 -32.97
CA LYS A 149 -17.70 47.32 -32.96
C LYS A 149 -17.46 46.85 -31.52
N LEU A 150 -18.16 45.82 -31.09
CA LEU A 150 -17.74 44.99 -29.96
C LEU A 150 -16.53 44.18 -30.44
N HIS A 151 -15.33 44.69 -30.16
CA HIS A 151 -14.12 43.88 -30.17
C HIS A 151 -14.18 42.93 -28.96
N THR A 152 -14.89 41.82 -29.13
CA THR A 152 -14.66 40.61 -28.35
C THR A 152 -14.04 39.60 -29.29
N ASP A 153 -12.73 39.42 -29.15
CA ASP A 153 -11.95 38.42 -29.88
C ASP A 153 -12.52 37.03 -29.53
N PRO A 154 -13.07 36.26 -30.49
CA PRO A 154 -13.68 34.97 -30.22
C PRO A 154 -12.69 33.92 -29.70
N LYS A 155 -11.39 34.23 -29.69
CA LYS A 155 -10.35 33.37 -29.11
C LYS A 155 -10.31 33.38 -27.57
N THR A 156 -10.88 34.37 -26.89
CA THR A 156 -10.79 34.45 -25.42
C THR A 156 -11.82 33.58 -24.71
N ILE A 157 -12.96 33.27 -25.35
CA ILE A 157 -14.03 32.46 -24.73
C ILE A 157 -13.79 30.95 -24.91
N ILE A 158 -13.04 30.54 -25.94
CA ILE A 158 -12.77 29.13 -26.23
C ILE A 158 -11.53 28.60 -25.46
N GLN A 159 -10.64 29.47 -24.96
CA GLN A 159 -9.42 29.03 -24.28
C GLN A 159 -9.57 28.65 -22.80
N THR A 160 -10.69 28.97 -22.14
CA THR A 160 -10.92 28.60 -20.73
C THR A 160 -11.65 27.28 -20.54
N MET A 161 -11.95 26.55 -21.62
CA MET A 161 -12.45 25.17 -21.56
C MET A 161 -11.58 24.22 -22.36
N ASN A 162 -10.29 24.18 -22.04
CA ASN A 162 -9.54 22.94 -22.22
C ASN A 162 -9.99 21.97 -21.12
N THR A 163 -11.15 21.36 -21.32
CA THR A 163 -11.47 20.08 -20.70
C THR A 163 -10.43 19.07 -21.18
N VAL A 164 -9.40 18.86 -20.36
CA VAL A 164 -8.60 17.63 -20.44
C VAL A 164 -9.59 16.47 -20.32
N PRO A 165 -9.63 15.52 -21.27
CA PRO A 165 -10.56 14.41 -21.20
C PRO A 165 -10.14 13.50 -20.05
N ILE A 166 -10.82 13.64 -18.91
CA ILE A 166 -10.71 12.80 -17.69
C ILE A 166 -10.92 11.29 -18.00
N HIS A 167 -11.36 10.93 -19.21
CA HIS A 167 -11.51 9.54 -19.64
C HIS A 167 -10.21 8.83 -20.08
N GLN A 168 -9.15 9.54 -20.49
CA GLN A 168 -7.92 8.85 -20.96
C GLN A 168 -6.96 8.45 -19.83
N GLU A 169 -7.10 9.03 -18.64
CA GLU A 169 -6.23 8.70 -17.49
C GLU A 169 -6.79 7.56 -16.64
N ALA A 170 -8.12 7.39 -16.60
CA ALA A 170 -8.77 6.29 -15.91
C ALA A 170 -8.48 4.92 -16.57
N GLU A 171 -8.35 4.87 -17.90
CA GLU A 171 -8.03 3.62 -18.63
C GLU A 171 -6.55 3.23 -18.48
N ARG A 172 -5.62 4.20 -18.39
CA ARG A 172 -4.19 3.91 -18.16
C ARG A 172 -3.89 3.40 -16.75
N MET A 173 -4.68 3.78 -15.75
CA MET A 173 -4.53 3.27 -14.39
C MET A 173 -5.12 1.86 -14.19
N GLN A 174 -6.05 1.41 -15.03
CA GLN A 174 -6.56 0.03 -14.97
C GLN A 174 -5.65 -1.00 -15.65
N GLU A 175 -4.84 -0.58 -16.63
CA GLU A 175 -3.94 -1.51 -17.33
C GLU A 175 -2.67 -1.86 -16.53
N THR A 176 -2.30 -1.03 -15.55
CA THR A 176 -1.17 -1.28 -14.64
C THR A 176 -1.54 -2.10 -13.40
N LEU A 177 -2.82 -2.36 -13.14
CA LEU A 177 -3.31 -3.17 -12.02
C LEU A 177 -3.55 -4.65 -12.36
N LYS A 178 -3.15 -5.12 -13.56
CA LYS A 178 -3.15 -6.56 -13.92
C LYS A 178 -1.76 -7.19 -13.79
N VAL A 179 -1.10 -6.98 -12.66
CA VAL A 179 -0.05 -7.93 -12.24
C VAL A 179 -0.75 -9.04 -11.48
N LYS A 180 -0.66 -10.26 -12.02
CA LYS A 180 -1.10 -11.52 -11.39
C LYS A 180 -0.85 -11.49 -9.88
N GLU A 181 -1.89 -11.31 -9.08
CA GLU A 181 -1.87 -11.76 -7.69
C GLU A 181 -1.86 -13.30 -7.70
N PRO A 182 -0.87 -13.95 -7.06
CA PRO A 182 -1.14 -15.28 -6.55
C PRO A 182 -2.13 -15.09 -5.39
N SER A 183 -3.36 -15.56 -5.58
CA SER A 183 -4.36 -15.65 -4.53
C SER A 183 -3.85 -16.60 -3.44
N VAL A 184 -3.09 -16.08 -2.49
CA VAL A 184 -2.87 -16.71 -1.20
C VAL A 184 -3.84 -16.04 -0.26
N THR A 185 -5.01 -16.64 -0.10
CA THR A 185 -5.89 -16.38 1.03
C THR A 185 -5.05 -16.51 2.30
N VAL A 186 -4.91 -15.41 3.03
CA VAL A 186 -4.26 -15.36 4.33
C VAL A 186 -5.11 -16.20 5.28
N GLU A 187 -4.78 -17.49 5.41
CA GLU A 187 -5.22 -18.31 6.52
C GLU A 187 -4.43 -17.85 7.76
N ASN A 188 -5.14 -17.16 8.65
CA ASN A 188 -4.83 -16.89 10.06
C ASN A 188 -3.38 -17.12 10.50
N ILE A 189 -2.62 -16.03 10.60
CA ILE A 189 -1.30 -15.98 11.28
C ILE A 189 -1.39 -16.54 12.71
N GLU A 190 -2.55 -16.42 13.35
CA GLU A 190 -2.83 -16.96 14.69
C GLU A 190 -2.81 -18.50 14.73
N ASP A 191 -3.31 -19.18 13.69
CA ASP A 191 -3.29 -20.64 13.61
C ASP A 191 -1.88 -21.18 13.33
N LEU A 192 -1.09 -20.43 12.55
CA LEU A 192 0.33 -20.73 12.32
C LEU A 192 1.16 -20.59 13.61
N MET A 193 0.95 -19.50 14.37
CA MET A 193 1.63 -19.28 15.64
C MET A 193 1.24 -20.31 16.70
N ASN A 194 -0.03 -20.74 16.72
CA ASN A 194 -0.50 -21.80 17.61
C ASN A 194 0.10 -23.17 17.26
N SER A 195 0.23 -23.49 15.96
CA SER A 195 0.87 -24.72 15.49
C SER A 195 2.37 -24.79 15.86
N ILE A 196 3.10 -23.69 15.67
CA ILE A 196 4.52 -23.60 16.04
C ILE A 196 4.71 -23.73 17.56
N ASN A 197 3.83 -23.11 18.35
CA ASN A 197 3.89 -23.21 19.81
C ASN A 197 3.50 -24.60 20.34
N ALA A 198 2.61 -25.31 19.66
CA ALA A 198 2.25 -26.69 20.01
C ALA A 198 3.43 -27.66 19.81
N GLN A 199 4.24 -27.47 18.78
CA GLN A 199 5.43 -28.30 18.52
C GLN A 199 6.58 -28.07 19.50
N ARG A 200 6.62 -26.93 20.21
CA ARG A 200 7.62 -26.64 21.26
C ARG A 200 7.31 -27.24 22.63
N ARG A 201 6.08 -27.72 22.85
CA ARG A 201 5.62 -28.27 24.14
C ARG A 201 5.42 -29.80 24.13
N GLY A 202 5.66 -30.46 23.00
CA GLY A 202 5.67 -31.92 22.86
C GLY A 202 7.03 -32.53 23.16
#